data_AF-A0A7Z1HQ89-F1
#
_entry.id   AF-A0A7Z1HQ89-F1
#
_cell.length_a   1.000
_cell.length_b   1.000
_cell.length_c   1.000
_cell.angle_alpha   90.00
_cell.angle_beta   90.00
_cell.angle_gamma   90.00
#
_symmetry.space_group_name_H-M   'P 1'
#
loop_
_entity.id
_entity.type
_entity.pdbx_description
1 polymer ?
#
loop_
_entity_poly.entity_id
_entity_poly.type
_entity_poly.pdbx_seq_one_letter_code
_entity_poly.pdbx_strand_id
1 'polypeptide(L)' 'GRVKSVTGVWTTVTAQTVCIHGDGEYARACARRLRAAVNARNIHVIA' A
#
# COMPACT_ATOMS: atom_id res chain seq x y z
N GLY A 1 4.79 2.63 -11.45
CA GLY A 1 3.78 3.48 -10.79
C GLY A 1 4.38 4.83 -10.47
N ARG A 2 3.59 5.78 -9.94
CA ARG A 2 4.10 7.07 -9.45
C ARG A 2 3.52 7.41 -8.08
N VAL A 3 4.29 8.10 -7.25
CA VAL A 3 3.86 8.61 -5.95
C VAL A 3 4.10 10.11 -5.90
N LYS A 4 3.31 10.83 -5.10
CA LYS A 4 3.52 12.26 -4.87
C LYS A 4 4.46 12.41 -3.66
N SER A 5 5.57 13.12 -3.85
CA SER A 5 6.51 13.44 -2.78
C SER A 5 5.90 14.41 -1.78
N VAL A 6 6.56 14.56 -0.63
CA VAL A 6 6.20 15.56 0.40
C VAL A 6 6.33 17.00 -0.10
N THR A 7 7.20 17.24 -1.09
CA THR A 7 7.34 18.53 -1.79
C THR A 7 6.34 18.71 -2.94
N GLY A 8 5.46 17.73 -3.17
CA GLY A 8 4.39 17.78 -4.16
C GLY A 8 4.77 17.31 -5.57
N VAL A 9 6.01 16.86 -5.77
CA VAL A 9 6.52 16.37 -7.06
C VAL A 9 6.11 14.91 -7.29
N TRP A 10 5.72 14.55 -8.51
CA TRP A 10 5.46 13.16 -8.86
C TRP A 10 6.77 12.43 -9.15
N THR A 11 7.02 11.33 -8.43
CA THR A 11 8.20 10.48 -8.60
C THR A 11 7.81 9.10 -9.08
N THR A 12 8.52 8.58 -10.08
CA THR A 12 8.33 7.22 -10.61
C THR A 12 8.88 6.19 -9.63
N VAL A 13 8.13 5.12 -9.41
CA VAL A 13 8.52 3.99 -8.56
C VAL A 13 8.17 2.66 -9.22
N THR A 14 9.00 1.65 -8.97
CA THR A 14 8.71 0.26 -9.30
C THR A 14 8.34 -0.46 -8.01
N ALA A 15 7.05 -0.41 -7.65
CA ALA A 15 6.54 -1.04 -6.43
C ALA A 15 6.13 -2.49 -6.74
N GLN A 16 7.04 -3.44 -6.50
CA GLN A 16 6.78 -4.87 -6.66
C GLN A 16 6.22 -5.49 -5.37
N THR A 17 6.63 -4.96 -4.22
CA THR A 17 6.12 -5.34 -2.90
C THR A 17 5.83 -4.08 -2.09
N VAL A 18 5.01 -4.23 -1.04
CA VAL A 18 4.67 -3.14 -0.13
C VAL A 18 4.98 -3.60 1.28
N CYS A 19 5.83 -2.86 2.00
CA CYS A 19 6.05 -3.10 3.42
C CYS A 19 4.86 -2.56 4.21
N ILE A 20 4.32 -3.39 5.11
CA ILE A 20 3.18 -3.04 5.96
C ILE A 20 3.56 -3.30 7.41
N HIS A 21 3.38 -2.29 8.24
CA HIS A 21 3.53 -2.41 9.69
C HIS A 21 2.42 -3.28 10.29
N GLY A 22 2.75 -4.08 11.31
CA GLY A 22 1.83 -5.00 12.00
C GLY A 22 1.78 -4.82 13.52
N ASP A 23 2.45 -3.80 14.02
CA ASP A 23 2.60 -3.45 15.42
C ASP A 23 1.33 -2.76 15.95
N GLY A 24 0.59 -3.50 16.77
CA GLY A 24 -0.63 -3.01 17.41
C GLY A 24 -1.88 -3.08 16.53
N GLU A 25 -3.01 -2.71 17.14
CA GLU A 25 -4.34 -2.80 16.53
C GLU A 25 -4.49 -1.89 15.29
N TYR A 26 -3.99 -0.66 15.40
CA TYR A 26 -4.10 0.34 14.33
C TYR A 26 -3.35 -0.08 13.07
N ALA A 27 -2.15 -0.63 13.20
CA ALA A 27 -1.37 -1.15 12.08
C ALA A 27 -2.11 -2.29 11.38
N ARG A 28 -2.68 -3.24 12.15
CA ARG A 28 -3.50 -4.33 11.59
C ARG A 28 -4.79 -3.84 10.95
N ALA A 29 -5.43 -2.80 11.49
CA ALA A 29 -6.60 -2.20 10.87
C ALA A 29 -6.26 -1.55 9.52
N CYS A 30 -5.13 -0.85 9.45
CA CYS A 30 -4.59 -0.32 8.20
C CYS A 30 -4.32 -1.43 7.17
N ALA A 31 -3.62 -2.50 7.58
CA ALA A 31 -3.32 -3.64 6.71
C ALA A 31 -4.58 -4.26 6.12
N ARG A 32 -5.63 -4.46 6.94
CA ARG A 32 -6.93 -4.97 6.48
C ARG A 32 -7.61 -4.04 5.47
N ARG A 33 -7.64 -2.73 5.75
CA ARG A 33 -8.21 -1.73 4.84
C ARG A 33 -7.48 -1.71 3.50
N LEU A 34 -6.14 -1.75 3.52
CA LEU A 34 -5.35 -1.80 2.31
C LEU A 34 -5.66 -3.05 1.50
N ARG A 35 -5.66 -4.23 2.13
CA ARG A 35 -5.97 -5.50 1.44
C ARG A 35 -7.35 -5.47 0.79
N ALA A 36 -8.36 -4.97 1.49
CA ALA A 36 -9.71 -4.80 0.94
C ALA A 36 -9.71 -3.87 -0.29
N ALA A 37 -9.04 -2.72 -0.20
CA ALA A 37 -8.97 -1.74 -1.29
C ALA A 37 -8.20 -2.24 -2.53
N VAL A 38 -7.19 -3.09 -2.33
CA VAL A 38 -6.41 -3.73 -3.39
C VAL A 38 -7.22 -4.82 -4.06
N ASN A 39 -7.87 -5.69 -3.27
CA ASN A 39 -8.76 -6.74 -3.80
C ASN A 39 -9.94 -6.17 -4.58
N ALA A 40 -10.56 -5.08 -4.10
CA ALA A 40 -11.68 -4.42 -4.79
C ALA A 40 -11.28 -3.86 -6.18
N ARG A 41 -9.99 -3.68 -6.43
CA ARG A 41 -9.44 -3.25 -7.73
C ARG A 41 -8.94 -4.44 -8.57
N ASN A 42 -9.25 -5.67 -8.17
CA ASN A 42 -8.81 -6.90 -8.82
C ASN A 42 -7.28 -7.03 -8.92
N ILE A 43 -6.55 -6.43 -7.98
CA ILE A 43 -5.10 -6.59 -7.90
C ILE A 43 -4.82 -7.87 -7.12
N HIS A 44 -4.09 -8.80 -7.75
CA HIS A 44 -3.76 -10.08 -7.14
C HIS A 44 -2.73 -9.88 -6.02
N VAL A 45 -3.01 -10.40 -4.82
CA VAL A 45 -2.10 -10.34 -3.68
C VAL A 45 -1.61 -11.74 -3.34
N ILE A 46 -0.31 -11.97 -3.55
CA ILE A 46 0.41 -13.19 -3.17
C ILE A 46 1.28 -12.92 -1.93
N ALA A 47 1.58 -13.98 -1.18
CA ALA A 47 2.45 -13.95 0.00
C ALA A 47 3.86 -14.45 -0.36
#